data_AF-A0A662E092-F1
#
_entry.id   AF-A0A662E092-F1
#
_cell.length_a   1.000
_cell.length_b   1.000
_cell.length_c   1.000
_cell.angle_alpha   90.00
_cell.angle_beta   90.00
_cell.angle_gamma   90.00
#
_symmetry.space_group_name_H-M   'P 1'
#
loop_
_entity.id
_entity.type
_entity.pdbx_description
1 polymer ?
#
loop_
_entity_poly.entity_id
_entity_poly.type
_entity_poly.pdbx_seq_one_letter_code
_entity_poly.pdbx_strand_id
1 'polypeptide(L)'
;MKNLLPTVGQPTPSVLPTGPNPYLPADARILRIQDIGDDIRLFDLRFTDPILAESFAFRPGQFVELGVIGVGEGPFSLPSSPTRKGFFQLGIRRAGVLTDYIFDHLKEGDTVGIRGPLGNGFPVEQFEGGDVLVVSGGLGMVPLRGLMQYLI
;
A
#
# COMPACT_ATOMS: atom_id res chain seq x y z
N MET A 1 -18.64 18.72 1.75
CA MET A 1 -18.19 18.28 0.41
C MET A 1 -17.65 16.87 0.54
N LYS A 2 -18.42 15.86 0.12
CA LYS A 2 -17.99 14.45 0.15
C LYS A 2 -17.10 14.24 -1.08
N ASN A 3 -15.79 14.14 -0.90
CA ASN A 3 -14.94 13.61 -1.95
C ASN A 3 -15.33 12.14 -2.09
N LEU A 4 -16.08 11.83 -3.15
CA LEU A 4 -16.41 10.46 -3.51
C LEU A 4 -15.09 9.73 -3.73
N LEU A 5 -14.79 8.79 -2.84
CA LEU A 5 -13.95 7.67 -3.22
C LEU A 5 -14.54 7.10 -4.52
N PRO A 6 -13.71 6.72 -5.51
CA PRO A 6 -14.24 6.16 -6.74
C PRO A 6 -15.16 4.97 -6.40
N THR A 7 -16.22 4.77 -7.16
CA THR A 7 -17.24 3.73 -6.88
C THR A 7 -16.76 2.34 -7.30
N VAL A 8 -17.32 1.29 -6.69
CA VAL A 8 -17.08 -0.13 -7.05
C VAL A 8 -17.49 -0.40 -8.50
N GLY A 9 -16.67 -1.15 -9.24
CA GLY A 9 -16.93 -1.54 -10.63
C GLY A 9 -16.35 -0.61 -11.70
N GLN A 10 -15.76 0.53 -11.31
CA GLN A 10 -14.92 1.31 -12.24
C GLN A 10 -13.57 0.58 -12.39
N PRO A 11 -13.12 0.27 -13.61
CA PRO A 11 -11.77 -0.26 -13.82
C PRO A 11 -10.75 0.69 -13.19
N THR A 12 -9.63 0.15 -12.71
CA THR A 12 -8.46 0.97 -12.32
C THR A 12 -8.29 2.08 -13.35
N PRO A 13 -8.24 3.37 -12.95
CA PRO A 13 -8.15 4.46 -13.91
C PRO A 13 -7.02 4.20 -14.89
N SER A 14 -7.22 4.56 -16.16
CA SER A 14 -6.21 4.36 -17.22
C SER A 14 -4.88 5.05 -16.91
N VAL A 15 -4.91 6.02 -15.99
CA VAL A 15 -3.75 6.70 -15.41
C VAL A 15 -3.66 6.35 -13.93
N LEU A 16 -2.50 5.82 -13.51
CA LEU A 16 -2.23 5.57 -12.11
C LEU A 16 -1.99 6.90 -11.38
N PRO A 17 -2.30 7.01 -10.08
CA PRO A 17 -1.90 8.15 -9.27
C PRO A 17 -0.40 8.44 -9.31
N THR A 18 0.44 7.40 -9.45
CA THR A 18 1.89 7.55 -9.62
C THR A 18 2.32 8.11 -10.99
N GLY A 19 1.39 8.30 -11.93
CA GLY A 19 1.64 9.00 -13.19
C GLY A 19 1.00 8.34 -14.43
N PRO A 20 1.07 9.01 -15.58
CA PRO A 20 0.48 8.55 -16.85
C PRO A 20 1.21 7.35 -17.46
N ASN A 21 2.47 7.12 -17.10
CA ASN A 21 3.22 5.96 -17.54
C ASN A 21 3.23 4.88 -16.43
N PRO A 22 2.52 3.76 -16.61
CA PRO A 22 2.40 2.73 -15.57
C PRO A 22 3.70 1.96 -15.30
N TYR A 23 4.75 2.16 -16.12
CA TYR A 23 6.07 1.57 -15.95
C TYR A 23 7.04 2.49 -15.20
N LEU A 24 6.71 3.77 -15.01
CA LEU A 24 7.56 4.69 -14.25
C LEU A 24 7.13 4.67 -12.77
N PRO A 25 8.04 4.34 -11.84
CA PRO A 25 7.78 4.49 -10.42
C PRO A 25 7.82 5.96 -10.00
N ALA A 26 7.03 6.30 -9.00
CA ALA A 26 7.17 7.53 -8.24
C ALA A 26 8.04 7.26 -7.00
N ASP A 27 8.90 8.21 -6.66
CA ASP A 27 9.82 8.07 -5.53
C ASP A 27 9.08 8.24 -4.19
N ALA A 28 9.32 7.32 -3.26
CA ALA A 28 8.85 7.40 -1.89
C ALA A 28 9.99 7.19 -0.90
N ARG A 29 10.02 8.02 0.15
CA ARG A 29 10.97 7.92 1.25
C ARG A 29 10.42 7.05 2.37
N ILE A 30 11.26 6.17 2.91
CA ILE A 30 10.97 5.39 4.11
C ILE A 30 11.06 6.34 5.31
N LEU A 31 9.93 6.58 5.96
CA LEU A 31 9.84 7.41 7.16
C LEU A 31 10.13 6.61 8.43
N ARG A 32 9.67 5.37 8.48
CA ARG A 32 9.78 4.51 9.65
C ARG A 32 9.82 3.04 9.26
N ILE A 33 10.61 2.26 9.99
CA ILE A 33 10.60 0.79 9.92
C ILE A 33 10.22 0.23 11.29
N GLN A 34 9.29 -0.72 11.32
CA GLN A 34 8.87 -1.39 12.55
C GLN A 34 8.85 -2.91 12.36
N ASP A 35 9.60 -3.64 13.17
CA ASP A 35 9.48 -5.09 13.27
C ASP A 35 8.16 -5.46 13.96
N ILE A 36 7.38 -6.33 13.32
CA ILE A 36 6.09 -6.84 13.85
C ILE A 36 6.11 -8.35 14.08
N GLY A 37 7.21 -9.02 13.71
CA GLY A 37 7.50 -10.42 13.93
C GLY A 37 8.93 -10.73 13.48
N ASP A 38 9.34 -12.00 13.57
CA ASP A 38 10.72 -12.39 13.24
C ASP A 38 11.09 -12.17 11.77
N ASP A 39 10.11 -12.30 10.87
CA ASP A 39 10.31 -12.18 9.43
C ASP A 39 9.39 -11.14 8.76
N ILE A 40 8.76 -10.24 9.52
CA ILE A 40 7.82 -9.24 8.99
C ILE A 40 8.11 -7.84 9.55
N ARG A 41 8.18 -6.86 8.64
CA ARG A 41 8.32 -5.44 8.95
C ARG A 41 7.20 -4.60 8.33
N LEU A 42 6.81 -3.55 9.04
CA LEU A 42 6.01 -2.45 8.52
C LEU A 42 6.92 -1.30 8.12
N PHE A 43 6.67 -0.75 6.94
CA PHE A 43 7.35 0.42 6.41
C PHE A 43 6.34 1.54 6.27
N ASP A 44 6.58 2.67 6.92
CA ASP A 44 5.84 3.90 6.65
C ASP A 44 6.54 4.62 5.52
N LEU A 45 5.84 4.91 4.41
CA LEU A 45 6.40 5.56 3.24
C LEU A 45 5.62 6.83 2.92
N ARG A 46 6.34 7.83 2.41
CA ARG A 46 5.76 9.07 1.89
C ARG A 46 6.39 9.40 0.55
N PHE A 47 5.55 9.71 -0.44
CA PHE A 47 6.04 10.21 -1.73
C PHE A 47 6.88 11.48 -1.54
N THR A 48 7.99 11.59 -2.30
CA THR A 48 8.87 12.75 -2.23
C THR A 48 8.24 13.98 -2.92
N ASP A 49 7.42 13.75 -3.94
CA ASP A 49 6.55 14.79 -4.52
C ASP A 49 5.45 15.15 -3.50
N PRO A 50 5.39 16.40 -3.01
CA PRO A 50 4.41 16.82 -2.02
C PRO A 50 2.97 16.77 -2.55
N ILE A 51 2.76 17.02 -3.84
CA ILE A 51 1.41 16.96 -4.44
C ILE A 51 0.93 15.52 -4.45
N LEU A 52 1.79 14.58 -4.86
CA LEU A 52 1.46 13.16 -4.84
C LEU A 52 1.28 12.66 -3.40
N ALA A 53 2.12 13.09 -2.45
CA ALA A 53 2.00 12.69 -1.05
C ALA A 53 0.65 13.06 -0.42
N GLU A 54 0.10 14.21 -0.78
CA GLU A 54 -1.20 14.70 -0.27
C GLU A 54 -2.41 14.14 -1.05
N SER A 55 -2.24 13.87 -2.34
CA SER A 55 -3.31 13.41 -3.23
C SER A 55 -3.42 11.88 -3.36
N PHE A 56 -2.38 11.14 -2.97
CA PHE A 56 -2.38 9.69 -3.04
C PHE A 56 -3.50 9.10 -2.18
N ALA A 57 -4.42 8.41 -2.85
CA ALA A 57 -5.58 7.77 -2.24
C ALA A 57 -5.71 6.36 -2.79
N PHE A 58 -6.12 5.44 -1.92
CA PHE A 58 -6.33 4.03 -2.23
C PHE A 58 -7.57 3.52 -1.49
N ARG A 59 -8.01 2.31 -1.79
CA ARG A 59 -9.10 1.61 -1.10
C ARG A 59 -8.55 0.42 -0.30
N PRO A 60 -9.22 -0.01 0.77
CA PRO A 60 -8.84 -1.22 1.48
C PRO A 60 -8.73 -2.40 0.51
N GLY A 61 -7.68 -3.22 0.65
CA GLY A 61 -7.43 -4.37 -0.22
C GLY A 61 -6.64 -4.07 -1.50
N GLN A 62 -6.31 -2.80 -1.79
CA GLN A 62 -5.36 -2.47 -2.84
C GLN A 62 -3.91 -2.71 -2.40
N PHE A 63 -3.02 -2.76 -3.39
CA PHE A 63 -1.58 -2.95 -3.22
C PHE A 63 -0.79 -1.97 -4.09
N VAL A 64 0.52 -1.91 -3.89
CA VAL A 64 1.46 -1.18 -4.77
C VAL A 64 2.59 -2.11 -5.18
N GLU A 65 3.27 -1.78 -6.27
CA GLU A 65 4.57 -2.37 -6.59
C GLU A 65 5.65 -1.53 -5.90
N LEU A 66 6.48 -2.16 -5.08
CA LEU A 66 7.69 -1.54 -4.54
C LEU A 66 8.88 -2.07 -5.31
N GLY A 67 9.67 -1.14 -5.86
CA GLY A 67 10.88 -1.41 -6.62
C GLY A 67 12.12 -0.86 -5.93
N VAL A 68 13.21 -1.63 -5.99
CA VAL A 68 14.56 -1.20 -5.66
C VAL A 68 15.42 -1.30 -6.91
N ILE A 69 16.01 -0.18 -7.32
CA ILE A 69 16.81 -0.08 -8.55
C ILE A 69 17.97 -1.06 -8.50
N GLY A 70 18.11 -1.88 -9.55
CA GLY A 70 19.16 -2.89 -9.65
C GLY A 70 18.89 -4.20 -8.90
N VAL A 71 17.78 -4.30 -8.16
CA VAL A 71 17.40 -5.50 -7.41
C VAL A 71 16.13 -6.14 -7.98
N GLY A 72 15.07 -5.35 -8.18
CA GLY A 72 13.79 -5.83 -8.71
C GLY A 72 12.60 -5.08 -8.12
N GLU A 73 11.40 -5.57 -8.43
CA GLU A 73 10.13 -5.05 -7.91
C GLU A 73 9.19 -6.18 -7.50
N GLY A 74 8.23 -5.88 -6.63
CA GLY A 74 7.19 -6.82 -6.25
C GLY A 74 5.97 -6.17 -5.59
N PRO A 75 4.83 -6.89 -5.58
CA PRO A 75 3.57 -6.37 -5.08
C PRO A 75 3.47 -6.49 -3.55
N PHE A 76 3.07 -5.40 -2.89
CA PHE A 76 2.86 -5.36 -1.44
C PHE A 76 1.55 -4.66 -1.09
N SER A 77 0.76 -5.33 -0.24
CA SER A 77 -0.54 -4.81 0.21
C SER A 77 -0.38 -3.59 1.12
N LEU A 78 -1.38 -2.70 1.06
CA LEU A 78 -1.48 -1.51 1.90
C LEU A 78 -2.26 -1.85 3.20
N PRO A 79 -1.60 -2.02 4.37
CA PRO A 79 -2.24 -2.43 5.61
C PRO A 79 -2.79 -1.24 6.42
N SER A 80 -2.60 -0.01 5.96
CA SER A 80 -3.09 1.22 6.58
C SER A 80 -4.47 1.58 6.07
N SER A 81 -5.34 2.14 6.93
CA SER A 81 -6.60 2.72 6.49
C SER A 81 -6.38 3.92 5.56
N PRO A 82 -7.15 4.06 4.46
CA PRO A 82 -7.04 5.18 3.52
C PRO A 82 -7.45 6.54 4.11
N THR A 83 -7.95 6.57 5.34
CA THR A 83 -8.27 7.81 6.07
C THR A 83 -7.04 8.55 6.57
N ARG A 84 -5.87 7.88 6.63
CA ARG A 84 -4.59 8.49 6.98
C ARG A 84 -3.92 9.04 5.73
N LYS A 85 -3.71 10.36 5.71
CA LYS A 85 -3.09 11.08 4.58
C LYS A 85 -1.63 11.41 4.83
N GLY A 86 -0.91 11.71 3.74
CA GLY A 86 0.47 12.16 3.78
C GLY A 86 1.50 11.02 3.87
N PHE A 87 1.08 9.80 4.19
CA PHE A 87 1.91 8.59 4.15
C PHE A 87 1.03 7.35 3.96
N PHE A 88 1.64 6.24 3.56
CA PHE A 88 1.02 4.93 3.47
C PHE A 88 1.94 3.88 4.07
N GLN A 89 1.40 2.72 4.44
CA GLN A 89 2.19 1.63 5.02
C GLN A 89 2.36 0.49 4.02
N LEU A 90 3.44 -0.27 4.13
CA LEU A 90 3.60 -1.58 3.49
C LEU A 90 4.02 -2.62 4.52
N GLY A 91 3.37 -3.79 4.47
CA GLY A 91 3.77 -4.95 5.24
C GLY A 91 4.58 -5.90 4.37
N ILE A 92 5.84 -6.11 4.70
CA ILE A 92 6.77 -6.91 3.91
C ILE A 92 7.28 -8.06 4.76
N ARG A 93 7.14 -9.28 4.23
CA ARG A 93 7.75 -10.48 4.79
C ARG A 93 9.05 -10.79 4.07
N ARG A 94 10.06 -11.21 4.80
CA ARG A 94 11.31 -11.74 4.26
C ARG A 94 11.08 -13.12 3.63
N ALA A 95 11.15 -13.23 2.30
CA ALA A 95 10.81 -14.46 1.58
C ALA A 95 11.62 -14.71 0.29
N GLY A 96 12.52 -13.80 -0.11
CA GLY A 96 13.35 -13.95 -1.31
C GLY A 96 14.08 -12.68 -1.70
N VAL A 97 14.81 -12.74 -2.83
CA VAL A 97 15.85 -11.76 -3.26
C VAL A 97 15.51 -10.30 -2.96
N LEU A 98 14.38 -9.79 -3.46
CA LEU A 98 13.97 -8.40 -3.24
C LEU A 98 13.75 -8.11 -1.75
N THR A 99 12.98 -8.95 -1.07
CA THR A 99 12.63 -8.76 0.34
C THR A 99 13.83 -8.97 1.28
N ASP A 100 14.75 -9.87 0.94
CA ASP A 100 16.01 -10.04 1.66
C ASP A 100 16.84 -8.75 1.57
N TYR A 101 16.96 -8.18 0.37
CA TYR A 101 17.65 -6.91 0.17
C TYR A 101 16.98 -5.78 0.97
N ILE A 102 15.65 -5.68 0.93
CA ILE A 102 14.89 -4.70 1.70
C ILE A 102 15.20 -4.83 3.20
N PHE A 103 15.29 -6.05 3.73
CA PHE A 103 15.55 -6.29 5.15
C PHE A 103 16.99 -5.99 5.56
N ASP A 104 17.95 -6.31 4.70
CA ASP A 104 19.37 -6.25 5.03
C ASP A 104 20.01 -4.89 4.71
N HIS A 105 19.42 -4.11 3.80
CA HIS A 105 20.06 -2.90 3.27
C HIS A 105 19.24 -1.61 3.39
N LEU A 106 17.90 -1.67 3.37
CA LEU A 106 17.11 -0.44 3.46
C LEU A 106 16.94 0.02 4.90
N LYS A 107 17.02 1.34 5.10
CA LYS A 107 16.84 2.02 6.38
C LYS A 107 15.92 3.24 6.25
N GLU A 108 15.50 3.77 7.39
CA GLU A 108 14.79 5.04 7.44
C GLU A 108 15.60 6.15 6.75
N GLY A 109 14.91 6.94 5.91
CA GLY A 109 15.50 7.98 5.08
C GLY A 109 15.81 7.56 3.63
N ASP A 110 15.90 6.25 3.34
CA ASP A 110 16.16 5.76 1.99
C ASP A 110 14.93 5.96 1.07
N THR A 111 15.19 6.03 -0.23
CA THR A 111 14.16 6.18 -1.28
C THR A 111 13.96 4.88 -2.04
N VAL A 112 12.70 4.52 -2.29
CA VAL A 112 12.28 3.39 -3.12
C VAL A 112 11.33 3.85 -4.21
N GLY A 113 11.21 3.07 -5.29
CA GLY A 113 10.25 3.33 -6.36
C GLY A 113 8.90 2.68 -6.05
N ILE A 114 7.80 3.39 -6.29
CA ILE A 114 6.44 2.91 -6.02
C ILE A 114 5.56 3.07 -7.26
N ARG A 115 4.79 2.04 -7.61
CA ARG A 115 3.74 2.10 -8.65
C ARG A 115 2.40 1.71 -8.07
N GLY A 116 1.36 2.50 -8.34
CA GLY A 116 0.00 2.19 -7.93
C GLY A 116 -0.82 3.39 -7.43
N PRO A 117 -1.86 3.14 -6.62
CA PRO A 117 -2.30 1.82 -6.15
C PRO A 117 -2.87 0.96 -7.29
N LEU A 118 -2.84 -0.36 -7.09
CA LEU A 118 -3.28 -1.39 -8.02
C LEU A 118 -4.34 -2.28 -7.34
N GLY A 119 -5.10 -3.00 -8.18
CA GLY A 119 -6.22 -3.84 -7.74
C GLY A 119 -7.52 -3.06 -7.51
N ASN A 120 -8.65 -3.78 -7.41
CA ASN A 120 -9.98 -3.16 -7.27
C ASN A 120 -10.35 -2.84 -5.81
N GLY A 121 -9.62 -3.38 -4.83
CA GLY A 121 -9.95 -3.31 -3.41
C GLY A 121 -11.16 -4.17 -3.01
N PHE A 122 -11.52 -4.13 -1.73
CA PHE A 122 -12.74 -4.74 -1.20
C PHE A 122 -13.98 -3.89 -1.51
N PRO A 123 -15.14 -4.49 -1.79
CA PRO A 123 -16.39 -3.78 -2.06
C PRO A 123 -17.05 -3.29 -0.76
N VAL A 124 -16.38 -2.37 -0.06
CA VAL A 124 -16.76 -1.92 1.29
C VAL A 124 -18.17 -1.34 1.38
N GLU A 125 -18.68 -0.76 0.29
CA GLU A 125 -20.02 -0.19 0.18
C GLU A 125 -21.11 -1.27 0.26
N GLN A 126 -20.80 -2.52 -0.10
CA GLN A 126 -21.74 -3.64 0.02
C GLN A 126 -21.85 -4.16 1.45
N PHE A 127 -20.97 -3.71 2.36
CA PHE A 127 -20.96 -4.15 3.75
C PHE A 127 -21.82 -3.26 4.66
N GLU A 128 -22.26 -2.09 4.17
CA GLU A 128 -23.04 -1.15 4.96
C GLU A 128 -24.36 -1.76 5.45
N GLY A 129 -24.61 -1.68 6.77
CA GLY A 129 -25.83 -2.19 7.39
C GLY A 129 -25.90 -3.71 7.56
N GLY A 130 -24.84 -4.45 7.21
CA GLY A 130 -24.73 -5.90 7.40
C GLY A 130 -23.70 -6.31 8.46
N ASP A 131 -23.75 -7.58 8.87
CA ASP A 131 -22.72 -8.21 9.71
C ASP A 131 -21.55 -8.65 8.84
N VAL A 132 -20.32 -8.27 9.22
CA VAL A 132 -19.10 -8.57 8.46
C VAL A 132 -18.24 -9.62 9.18
N LEU A 133 -18.03 -10.77 8.55
CA LEU A 133 -17.07 -11.78 9.01
C LEU A 133 -15.75 -11.64 8.23
N VAL A 134 -14.67 -11.32 8.93
CA VAL A 134 -13.31 -11.24 8.36
C VAL A 134 -12.53 -12.49 8.73
N VAL A 135 -12.09 -13.27 7.73
CA VAL A 135 -11.27 -14.47 7.93
C VAL A 135 -9.88 -14.26 7.34
N SER A 136 -8.85 -14.54 8.13
CA SER A 136 -7.45 -14.34 7.75
C SER A 136 -6.59 -15.54 8.11
N GLY A 137 -5.53 -15.78 7.33
CA GLY A 137 -4.48 -16.75 7.63
C GLY A 137 -3.11 -16.22 7.20
N GLY A 138 -2.12 -16.34 8.10
CA GLY A 138 -0.74 -15.90 7.85
C GLY A 138 -0.64 -14.45 7.37
N LEU A 139 0.06 -14.22 6.25
CA LEU A 139 0.21 -12.90 5.65
C LEU A 139 -1.08 -12.31 5.07
N GLY A 140 -2.14 -13.11 4.92
CA GLY A 140 -3.47 -12.59 4.57
C GLY A 140 -3.97 -11.54 5.57
N MET A 141 -3.36 -11.43 6.75
CA MET A 141 -3.68 -10.41 7.76
C MET A 141 -3.29 -8.99 7.31
N VAL A 142 -2.24 -8.85 6.47
CA VAL A 142 -1.71 -7.55 6.04
C VAL A 142 -2.78 -6.70 5.34
N PRO A 143 -3.41 -7.14 4.22
CA PRO A 143 -4.47 -6.35 3.57
C PRO A 143 -5.73 -6.21 4.43
N LEU A 144 -6.01 -7.18 5.30
CA LEU A 144 -7.21 -7.15 6.16
C LEU A 144 -7.09 -6.17 7.31
N ARG A 145 -5.87 -5.84 7.76
CA ARG A 145 -5.67 -4.77 8.76
C ARG A 145 -6.23 -3.44 8.28
N GLY A 146 -5.97 -3.08 7.01
CA GLY A 146 -6.49 -1.86 6.41
C GLY A 146 -8.02 -1.86 6.30
N LEU A 147 -8.60 -3.03 5.98
CA LEU A 147 -10.05 -3.21 5.94
C LEU A 147 -10.68 -3.08 7.34
N MET A 148 -10.15 -3.78 8.35
CA MET A 148 -10.68 -3.72 9.71
C MET A 148 -10.66 -2.30 10.27
N GLN A 149 -9.57 -1.56 10.08
CA GLN A 149 -9.47 -0.14 10.49
C GLN A 149 -10.39 0.80 9.71
N TYR A 150 -10.91 0.38 8.56
CA TYR A 150 -11.85 1.16 7.77
C TYR A 150 -13.30 0.91 8.18
N LEU A 151 -13.60 -0.29 8.69
CA LEU A 151 -14.94 -0.70 9.10
C LEU A 151 -15.34 -0.23 10.51
N ILE A 152 -14.37 0.10 11.36
CA ILE A 152 -14.57 0.56 12.76
C ILE A 152 -14.27 2.05 12.91
#